data_AF-A0AAV5T6Y8-F1
#
_entry.id   AF-A0AAV5T6Y8-F1
#
_cell.length_a   1.000
_cell.length_b   1.000
_cell.length_c   1.000
_cell.angle_alpha   90.00
_cell.angle_beta   90.00
_cell.angle_gamma   90.00
#
_symmetry.space_group_name_H-M   'P 1'
#
loop_
_entity.id
_entity.type
_entity.pdbx_description
1 polymer ?
#
loop_
_entity_poly.entity_id
_entity_poly.type
_entity_poly.pdbx_seq_one_letter_code
_entity_poly.pdbx_strand_id
1 'polypeptide(L)'
;HTLEPGMRWLAIVALATAASALPEMFLGRRTRGLSREAKIPSELLVAGNYGKATVSQKLDHFDVANEKTWDQRYFFNHEYKKPDSNVNVLYLDGEQWDSESVIINDLKHAYVYYAEQLGADLYTLEHRFYGRSHPTTDSSVENLKYLSSRQAVEDIAEFIRQINKQKGSEQRWIVIGGSYAGALAAWIRLMHPELVAGSVASSGPVLAQMDFYGYLQTVDEDFKNQGGLCYQQMKQGFKKAQDLLQSEEGRATLSDMFKITPPFSAYDEVTPYDIDTFFSYLTYPFEASAQYNDPPPATLCEDFTVNGAAYDPLLAFTTIVDDNMNANFTQSVEELAGVEFKGDISMRLWFYQTCTEFGYFQ
;
A
#
# COMPACT_ATOMS: atom_id res chain seq x y z
N HIS A 1 -40.63 21.98 20.40
CA HIS A 1 -40.53 23.31 21.04
C HIS A 1 -39.87 24.29 20.09
N THR A 2 -40.61 25.31 19.68
CA THR A 2 -40.24 26.33 18.70
C THR A 2 -39.24 27.32 19.30
N LEU A 3 -37.96 27.18 18.95
CA LEU A 3 -36.95 28.20 19.24
C LEU A 3 -37.22 29.45 18.38
N GLU A 4 -37.18 30.62 19.00
CA GLU A 4 -37.40 31.92 18.36
C GLU A 4 -36.40 32.17 17.21
N PRO A 5 -36.77 32.98 16.19
CA PRO A 5 -35.96 33.22 15.00
C PRO A 5 -34.52 33.69 15.30
N GLY A 6 -34.32 34.48 16.36
CA GLY A 6 -33.00 34.97 16.78
C GLY A 6 -32.07 33.89 17.33
N MET A 7 -32.62 32.85 17.98
CA MET A 7 -31.84 31.74 18.52
C MET A 7 -31.40 30.73 17.45
N ARG A 8 -32.12 30.65 16.31
CA ARG A 8 -31.68 29.87 15.15
C ARG A 8 -30.43 30.46 14.51
N TRP A 9 -30.34 31.79 14.43
CA TRP A 9 -29.14 32.47 13.90
C TRP A 9 -27.92 32.24 14.80
N LEU A 10 -28.06 32.31 16.12
CA LEU A 10 -26.97 32.03 17.06
C LEU A 10 -26.50 30.57 17.01
N ALA A 11 -27.42 29.61 16.85
CA ALA A 11 -27.07 28.19 16.71
C ALA A 11 -26.35 27.89 15.38
N ILE A 12 -26.78 28.52 14.28
CA ILE A 12 -26.14 28.39 12.96
C ILE A 12 -24.74 29.03 12.96
N VAL A 13 -24.58 30.20 13.60
CA VAL A 13 -23.28 30.85 13.73
C VAL A 13 -22.35 30.03 14.64
N ALA A 14 -22.85 29.48 15.75
CA ALA A 14 -22.07 28.61 16.64
C ALA A 14 -21.60 27.31 15.95
N LEU A 15 -22.45 26.68 15.14
CA LEU A 15 -22.09 25.50 14.33
C LEU A 15 -21.11 25.86 13.20
N ALA A 16 -21.25 27.03 12.57
CA ALA A 16 -20.32 27.51 11.56
C ALA A 16 -18.94 27.85 12.16
N THR A 17 -18.89 28.41 13.37
CA THR A 17 -17.62 28.69 14.07
C THR A 17 -16.94 27.43 14.60
N ALA A 18 -17.70 26.40 14.96
CA ALA A 18 -17.15 25.10 15.35
C ALA A 18 -16.60 24.32 14.15
N ALA A 19 -17.26 24.41 12.98
CA ALA A 19 -16.77 23.82 11.73
C ALA A 19 -15.47 24.48 11.23
N SER A 20 -15.27 25.78 11.48
CA SER A 20 -14.01 26.47 11.17
C SER A 20 -12.86 26.22 12.16
N ALA A 21 -13.12 25.51 13.27
CA ALA A 21 -12.12 25.22 14.30
C ALA A 21 -11.69 23.74 14.34
N LEU A 22 -12.28 22.88 13.49
CA LEU A 22 -11.82 21.50 13.32
C LEU A 22 -10.60 21.51 12.39
N PRO A 23 -9.44 20.96 12.81
CA PRO A 23 -8.30 20.79 11.92
C PRO A 23 -8.73 20.04 10.65
N GLU A 24 -8.24 20.46 9.48
CA GLU A 24 -8.64 19.90 8.18
C GLU A 24 -8.49 18.36 8.09
N MET A 25 -7.69 17.77 8.96
CA MET A 25 -7.51 16.31 9.08
C MET A 25 -8.78 15.55 9.50
N PHE A 26 -9.78 16.20 10.11
CA PHE A 26 -11.02 15.55 10.57
C PHE A 26 -12.18 15.64 9.56
N LEU A 27 -11.98 16.28 8.40
CA LEU A 27 -13.02 16.49 7.38
C LEU A 27 -13.10 15.37 6.32
N GLY A 28 -12.45 14.22 6.54
CA GLY A 28 -12.42 13.11 5.59
C GLY A 28 -11.61 13.42 4.30
N ARG A 29 -11.55 12.43 3.41
CA ARG A 29 -10.76 12.48 2.15
C ARG A 29 -11.22 13.68 1.30
N ARG A 30 -10.33 14.64 1.03
CA ARG A 30 -10.59 15.70 0.05
C ARG A 30 -10.85 15.07 -1.32
N THR A 31 -11.84 15.58 -2.06
CA THR A 31 -12.21 15.18 -3.43
C THR A 31 -11.12 15.44 -4.49
N ARG A 32 -9.90 15.82 -4.09
CA ARG A 32 -8.77 16.14 -4.97
C ARG A 32 -7.45 15.46 -4.57
N GLY A 33 -7.50 14.34 -3.83
CA GLY A 33 -6.30 13.57 -3.45
C GLY A 33 -5.31 14.35 -2.58
N LEU A 34 -4.24 13.68 -2.15
CA LEU A 34 -3.15 14.25 -1.35
C LEU A 34 -2.08 14.95 -2.21
N SER A 35 -2.27 15.06 -3.52
CA SER A 35 -1.28 15.57 -4.48
C SER A 35 -1.26 17.10 -4.59
N ARG A 36 -1.17 17.82 -3.47
CA ARG A 36 -0.55 19.15 -3.52
C ARG A 36 0.93 18.98 -3.22
N GLU A 37 1.73 18.94 -4.28
CA GLU A 37 3.19 19.11 -4.18
C GLU A 37 3.50 20.32 -3.27
N ALA A 38 3.96 20.06 -2.06
CA ALA A 38 4.59 21.08 -1.26
C ALA A 38 5.95 21.38 -1.91
N LYS A 39 6.11 22.57 -2.49
CA LYS A 39 7.41 23.05 -2.95
C LYS A 39 8.26 23.42 -1.73
N ILE A 40 9.24 22.59 -1.41
CA ILE A 40 10.26 22.89 -0.39
C ILE A 40 11.55 23.35 -1.11
N PRO A 41 12.21 24.43 -0.65
CA PRO A 41 13.44 24.94 -1.24
C PRO A 41 14.57 23.90 -1.24
N SER A 42 15.35 23.87 -2.31
CA SER A 42 16.43 22.90 -2.60
C SER A 42 17.69 23.03 -1.73
N GLU A 43 17.62 23.66 -0.56
CA GLU A 43 18.80 24.03 0.25
C GLU A 43 19.01 23.12 1.49
N LEU A 44 18.28 22.02 1.62
CA LEU A 44 18.33 21.16 2.82
C LEU A 44 19.36 20.01 2.80
N LEU A 45 20.16 19.84 1.75
CA LEU A 45 21.15 18.76 1.71
C LEU A 45 22.50 19.21 2.29
N VAL A 46 22.69 19.04 3.61
CA VAL A 46 24.01 19.16 4.25
C VAL A 46 24.43 17.78 4.77
N ALA A 47 25.62 17.34 4.35
CA ALA A 47 26.22 16.08 4.78
C ALA A 47 26.39 16.02 6.31
N GLY A 48 25.75 15.05 6.96
CA GLY A 48 26.04 14.64 8.35
C GLY A 48 24.85 14.29 9.26
N ASN A 49 23.59 14.49 8.84
CA ASN A 49 22.41 14.37 9.74
C ASN A 49 21.47 13.19 9.44
N TYR A 50 21.71 12.41 8.40
CA TYR A 50 20.90 11.23 8.06
C TYR A 50 21.79 10.03 7.75
N GLY A 51 21.24 8.83 7.83
CA GLY A 51 21.99 7.61 7.57
C GLY A 51 21.21 6.34 7.82
N LYS A 52 21.94 5.22 7.88
CA LYS A 52 21.42 3.89 8.14
C LYS A 52 22.20 3.20 9.24
N ALA A 53 21.50 2.37 9.99
CA ALA A 53 22.06 1.56 11.06
C ALA A 53 21.24 0.28 11.22
N THR A 54 21.64 -0.56 12.18
CA THR A 54 20.90 -1.77 12.53
C THR A 54 20.51 -1.77 14.01
N VAL A 55 19.41 -2.43 14.31
CA VAL A 55 18.95 -2.76 15.65
C VAL A 55 18.92 -4.28 15.79
N SER A 56 19.33 -4.79 16.95
CA SER A 56 19.29 -6.23 17.21
C SER A 56 17.86 -6.65 17.55
N GLN A 57 17.30 -7.58 16.80
CA GLN A 57 15.95 -8.12 16.99
C GLN A 57 15.99 -9.57 17.40
N LYS A 58 14.95 -10.03 18.11
CA LYS A 58 14.69 -11.47 18.25
C LYS A 58 14.20 -12.03 16.92
N LEU A 59 14.60 -13.26 16.62
CA LEU A 59 14.03 -14.00 15.48
C LEU A 59 12.54 -14.27 15.72
N ASP A 60 12.21 -14.67 16.94
CA ASP A 60 10.84 -15.00 17.37
C ASP A 60 10.53 -14.32 18.69
N HIS A 61 9.63 -13.34 18.69
CA HIS A 61 9.19 -12.64 19.90
C HIS A 61 8.20 -13.46 20.74
N PHE A 62 7.63 -14.53 20.18
CA PHE A 62 6.58 -15.35 20.82
C PHE A 62 7.08 -16.73 21.28
N ASP A 63 8.32 -17.11 20.96
CA ASP A 63 9.00 -18.27 21.54
C ASP A 63 10.09 -17.82 22.53
N VAL A 64 9.76 -17.88 23.83
CA VAL A 64 10.68 -17.48 24.90
C VAL A 64 11.93 -18.36 25.00
N ALA A 65 11.89 -19.59 24.47
CA ALA A 65 13.05 -20.48 24.46
C ALA A 65 13.99 -20.20 23.28
N ASN A 66 13.53 -19.42 22.30
CA ASN A 66 14.34 -19.03 21.15
C ASN A 66 15.17 -17.79 21.47
N GLU A 67 16.48 -18.00 21.67
CA GLU A 67 17.44 -16.94 21.95
C GLU A 67 18.09 -16.35 20.68
N LYS A 68 17.68 -16.79 19.48
CA LYS A 68 18.29 -16.31 18.24
C LYS A 68 17.93 -14.85 17.99
N THR A 69 18.93 -14.09 17.55
CA THR A 69 18.79 -12.70 17.15
C THR A 69 19.26 -12.48 15.72
N TRP A 70 18.84 -11.37 15.13
CA TRP A 70 19.23 -10.90 13.81
C TRP A 70 19.30 -9.38 13.79
N ASP A 71 19.93 -8.82 12.76
CA ASP A 71 20.10 -7.37 12.63
C ASP A 71 19.05 -6.81 11.66
N GLN A 72 18.14 -6.00 12.17
CA GLN A 72 17.13 -5.30 11.38
C GLN A 72 17.65 -3.92 10.99
N ARG A 73 17.52 -3.55 9.72
CA ARG A 73 17.91 -2.22 9.25
C ARG A 73 16.88 -1.17 9.63
N TYR A 74 17.38 -0.01 9.99
CA TYR A 74 16.59 1.20 10.07
C TYR A 74 17.39 2.37 9.52
N PHE A 75 16.68 3.43 9.22
CA PHE A 75 17.24 4.65 8.69
C PHE A 75 16.76 5.81 9.56
N PHE A 76 17.57 6.86 9.61
CA PHE A 76 17.28 8.06 10.38
C PHE A 76 17.61 9.32 9.59
N ASN A 77 16.84 10.38 9.86
CA ASN A 77 17.09 11.72 9.40
C ASN A 77 16.83 12.71 10.57
N HIS A 78 17.91 13.33 11.03
CA HIS A 78 17.95 14.26 12.15
C HIS A 78 17.94 15.72 11.72
N GLU A 79 17.83 16.02 10.41
CA GLU A 79 17.84 17.40 9.90
C GLU A 79 16.74 18.27 10.49
N TYR A 80 15.59 17.66 10.83
CA TYR A 80 14.42 18.35 11.35
C TYR A 80 14.43 18.51 12.87
N LYS A 81 15.35 17.84 13.57
CA LYS A 81 15.35 17.78 15.02
C LYS A 81 15.77 19.11 15.64
N LYS A 82 14.97 19.62 16.57
CA LYS A 82 15.35 20.76 17.43
C LYS A 82 16.11 20.27 18.67
N PRO A 83 17.08 21.05 19.21
CA PRO A 83 17.95 20.61 20.32
C PRO A 83 17.23 20.03 21.53
N ASP A 84 16.12 20.65 21.96
CA ASP A 84 15.36 20.23 23.15
C ASP A 84 14.15 19.34 22.83
N SER A 85 14.00 18.92 21.57
CA SER A 85 12.88 18.07 21.16
C SER A 85 13.12 16.62 21.58
N ASN A 86 12.11 16.04 22.23
CA ASN A 86 12.04 14.62 22.52
C ASN A 86 11.03 13.90 21.61
N VAL A 87 10.59 14.53 20.52
CA VAL A 87 9.62 13.98 19.59
C VAL A 87 10.34 13.19 18.49
N ASN A 88 9.77 12.05 18.15
CA ASN A 88 10.27 11.15 17.12
C ASN A 88 9.08 10.78 16.21
N VAL A 89 9.28 10.87 14.91
CA VAL A 89 8.35 10.37 13.89
C VAL A 89 8.97 9.08 13.34
N LEU A 90 8.23 7.98 13.43
CA LEU A 90 8.59 6.72 12.80
C LEU A 90 7.63 6.49 11.63
N TYR A 91 8.14 6.59 10.41
CA TYR A 91 7.41 6.14 9.24
C TYR A 91 7.67 4.64 9.02
N LEU A 92 6.61 3.87 8.81
CA LEU A 92 6.69 2.45 8.48
C LEU A 92 6.53 2.31 6.97
N ASP A 93 7.50 1.66 6.34
CA ASP A 93 7.54 1.51 4.88
C ASP A 93 6.76 0.30 4.36
N GLY A 94 6.43 -0.65 5.25
CA GLY A 94 5.61 -1.82 4.93
C GLY A 94 6.35 -2.84 4.07
N GLU A 95 5.64 -3.34 3.07
CA GLU A 95 5.96 -4.43 2.15
C GLU A 95 6.90 -4.00 1.00
N GLN A 96 7.84 -3.09 1.29
CA GLN A 96 8.70 -2.44 0.29
C GLN A 96 10.17 -2.82 0.40
N TRP A 97 10.88 -2.72 -0.74
CA TRP A 97 12.29 -3.12 -0.84
C TRP A 97 13.29 -1.97 -0.65
N ASP A 98 12.84 -0.70 -0.76
CA ASP A 98 13.71 0.48 -0.72
C ASP A 98 13.32 1.49 0.38
N SER A 99 13.48 1.09 1.63
CA SER A 99 13.22 1.99 2.77
C SER A 99 14.26 3.13 2.91
N GLU A 100 15.38 3.08 2.19
CA GLU A 100 16.41 4.14 2.25
C GLU A 100 15.92 5.42 1.56
N SER A 101 15.27 5.29 0.40
CA SER A 101 14.79 6.46 -0.37
C SER A 101 13.71 7.25 0.36
N VAL A 102 12.89 6.59 1.17
CA VAL A 102 11.76 7.17 1.92
C VAL A 102 12.16 8.33 2.85
N ILE A 103 13.38 8.31 3.40
CA ILE A 103 13.83 9.35 4.33
C ILE A 103 15.05 10.16 3.88
N ILE A 104 15.63 9.81 2.72
CA ILE A 104 16.80 10.48 2.14
C ILE A 104 16.45 11.18 0.83
N ASN A 105 15.68 10.52 -0.04
CA ASN A 105 15.44 10.96 -1.41
C ASN A 105 14.02 11.53 -1.62
N ASP A 106 13.02 10.97 -0.93
CA ASP A 106 11.62 11.35 -1.09
C ASP A 106 11.08 12.22 0.05
N LEU A 107 11.59 13.44 0.11
CA LEU A 107 11.33 14.36 1.23
C LEU A 107 10.05 15.20 1.08
N LYS A 108 9.21 14.90 0.08
CA LYS A 108 7.98 15.68 -0.21
C LYS A 108 6.73 15.10 0.45
N HIS A 109 6.89 14.13 1.34
CA HIS A 109 5.81 13.41 1.96
C HIS A 109 5.30 14.07 3.25
N ALA A 110 4.04 13.82 3.59
CA ALA A 110 3.38 14.44 4.75
C ALA A 110 4.10 14.17 6.09
N TYR A 111 4.69 12.98 6.27
CA TYR A 111 5.42 12.65 7.50
C TYR A 111 6.69 13.49 7.68
N VAL A 112 7.35 13.90 6.59
CA VAL A 112 8.52 14.79 6.63
C VAL A 112 8.10 16.17 7.10
N TYR A 113 7.00 16.69 6.53
CA TYR A 113 6.40 17.95 6.98
C TYR A 113 6.03 17.91 8.47
N TYR A 114 5.46 16.80 8.95
CA TYR A 114 5.17 16.64 10.38
C TYR A 114 6.43 16.64 11.24
N ALA A 115 7.49 15.96 10.79
CA ALA A 115 8.77 15.96 11.50
C ALA A 115 9.35 17.39 11.61
N GLU A 116 9.33 18.17 10.53
CA GLU A 116 9.77 19.56 10.52
C GLU A 116 8.96 20.45 11.49
N GLN A 117 7.63 20.37 11.44
CA GLN A 117 6.76 21.18 12.31
C GLN A 117 6.95 20.84 13.79
N LEU A 118 7.09 19.55 14.10
CA LEU A 118 7.30 19.06 15.47
C LEU A 118 8.75 19.23 15.96
N GLY A 119 9.68 19.57 15.06
CA GLY A 119 11.10 19.57 15.36
C GLY A 119 11.60 18.17 15.76
N ALA A 120 11.06 17.12 15.15
CA ALA A 120 11.25 15.73 15.55
C ALA A 120 12.42 15.07 14.83
N ASP A 121 12.97 14.01 15.44
CA ASP A 121 13.78 13.04 14.72
C ASP A 121 12.89 12.22 13.78
N LEU A 122 13.31 12.00 12.54
CA LEU A 122 12.61 11.13 11.60
C LEU A 122 13.33 9.79 11.49
N TYR A 123 12.57 8.71 11.55
CA TYR A 123 13.04 7.34 11.40
C TYR A 123 12.18 6.57 10.41
N THR A 124 12.76 5.58 9.76
CA THR A 124 12.02 4.47 9.15
C THR A 124 12.67 3.14 9.53
N LEU A 125 11.84 2.15 9.85
CA LEU A 125 12.26 0.80 10.21
C LEU A 125 11.89 -0.13 9.05
N GLU A 126 12.89 -0.80 8.47
CA GLU A 126 12.66 -1.72 7.36
C GLU A 126 11.97 -2.98 7.90
N HIS A 127 10.91 -3.42 7.24
CA HIS A 127 10.11 -4.54 7.70
C HIS A 127 10.91 -5.85 7.63
N ARG A 128 10.72 -6.76 8.60
CA ARG A 128 11.33 -8.10 8.55
C ARG A 128 10.99 -8.80 7.23
N PHE A 129 11.95 -9.55 6.69
CA PHE A 129 11.94 -10.20 5.37
C PHE A 129 11.99 -9.27 4.14
N TYR A 130 11.64 -7.99 4.27
CA TYR A 130 11.65 -7.06 3.13
C TYR A 130 12.98 -6.30 3.01
N GLY A 131 13.24 -5.77 1.82
CA GLY A 131 14.44 -5.01 1.50
C GLY A 131 15.72 -5.78 1.76
N ARG A 132 16.47 -5.43 2.80
CA ARG A 132 17.65 -6.20 3.23
C ARG A 132 17.59 -6.64 4.70
N SER A 133 16.40 -6.65 5.30
CA SER A 133 16.16 -7.03 6.68
C SER A 133 15.72 -8.48 6.76
N HIS A 134 16.64 -9.41 6.49
CA HIS A 134 16.34 -10.84 6.40
C HIS A 134 16.73 -11.59 7.70
N PRO A 135 15.75 -12.08 8.49
CA PRO A 135 16.03 -12.79 9.74
C PRO A 135 16.51 -14.23 9.53
N THR A 136 16.37 -14.76 8.31
CA THR A 136 16.67 -16.15 7.94
C THR A 136 17.57 -16.20 6.70
N THR A 137 18.04 -17.39 6.33
CA THR A 137 18.89 -17.59 5.15
C THR A 137 18.13 -17.54 3.83
N ASP A 138 16.83 -17.84 3.87
CA ASP A 138 15.91 -17.85 2.72
C ASP A 138 14.46 -17.60 3.18
N SER A 139 13.55 -17.54 2.22
CA SER A 139 12.09 -17.42 2.37
C SER A 139 11.36 -18.75 2.10
N SER A 140 11.98 -19.88 2.46
CA SER A 140 11.28 -21.17 2.51
C SER A 140 10.08 -21.11 3.47
N VAL A 141 9.09 -21.98 3.26
CA VAL A 141 7.86 -21.98 4.07
C VAL A 141 8.17 -22.18 5.56
N GLU A 142 9.18 -22.99 5.87
CA GLU A 142 9.69 -23.24 7.22
C GLU A 142 10.23 -21.98 7.91
N ASN A 143 10.81 -21.07 7.12
CA ASN A 143 11.35 -19.78 7.58
C ASN A 143 10.27 -18.68 7.58
N LEU A 144 9.34 -18.70 6.64
CA LEU A 144 8.27 -17.70 6.52
C LEU A 144 7.31 -17.68 7.72
N LYS A 145 7.30 -18.70 8.58
CA LYS A 145 6.57 -18.63 9.86
C LYS A 145 6.98 -17.45 10.75
N TYR A 146 8.18 -16.87 10.55
CA TYR A 146 8.62 -15.66 11.27
C TYR A 146 8.17 -14.36 10.58
N LEU A 147 7.57 -14.43 9.39
CA LEU A 147 6.95 -13.31 8.69
C LEU A 147 5.47 -13.21 9.10
N SER A 148 5.17 -12.33 10.05
CA SER A 148 3.79 -12.01 10.43
C SER A 148 3.69 -10.58 10.94
N SER A 149 2.51 -9.97 10.88
CA SER A 149 2.29 -8.63 11.43
C SER A 149 2.52 -8.58 12.93
N ARG A 150 2.19 -9.65 13.65
CA ARG A 150 2.43 -9.76 15.10
C ARG A 150 3.91 -9.66 15.43
N GLN A 151 4.74 -10.37 14.67
CA GLN A 151 6.17 -10.34 14.83
C GLN A 151 6.77 -8.97 14.42
N ALA A 152 6.20 -8.32 13.40
CA ALA A 152 6.60 -6.98 12.96
C ALA A 152 6.23 -5.89 13.98
N VAL A 153 5.06 -6.00 14.63
CA VAL A 153 4.66 -5.09 15.72
C VAL A 153 5.65 -5.17 16.89
N GLU A 154 6.09 -6.37 17.27
CA GLU A 154 7.10 -6.51 18.33
C GLU A 154 8.49 -6.01 17.90
N ASP A 155 8.86 -6.14 16.62
CA ASP A 155 10.09 -5.49 16.11
C ASP A 155 10.04 -3.98 16.28
N ILE A 156 8.91 -3.35 15.91
CA ILE A 156 8.72 -1.90 16.07
C ILE A 156 8.82 -1.50 17.55
N ALA A 157 8.19 -2.26 18.43
CA ALA A 157 8.25 -2.00 19.88
C ALA A 157 9.69 -2.09 20.40
N GLU A 158 10.43 -3.13 20.02
CA GLU A 158 11.81 -3.34 20.45
C GLU A 158 12.76 -2.28 19.88
N PHE A 159 12.56 -1.87 18.62
CA PHE A 159 13.28 -0.74 18.02
C PHE A 159 13.11 0.54 18.86
N ILE A 160 11.85 0.90 19.18
CA ILE A 160 11.56 2.09 20.00
C ILE A 160 12.26 2.00 21.38
N ARG A 161 12.21 0.83 22.04
CA ARG A 161 12.88 0.64 23.34
C ARG A 161 14.39 0.85 23.24
N GLN A 162 15.03 0.31 22.21
CA GLN A 162 16.47 0.43 22.03
C GLN A 162 16.89 1.87 21.72
N ILE A 163 16.16 2.59 20.85
CA ILE A 163 16.43 4.00 20.59
C ILE A 163 16.21 4.86 21.85
N ASN A 164 15.15 4.61 22.61
CA ASN A 164 14.92 5.32 23.88
C ASN A 164 16.07 5.08 24.88
N LYS A 165 16.56 3.85 24.98
CA LYS A 165 17.71 3.50 25.84
C LYS A 165 18.97 4.24 25.41
N GLN A 166 19.23 4.35 24.10
CA GLN A 166 20.38 5.10 23.58
C GLN A 166 20.29 6.60 23.90
N LYS A 167 19.08 7.17 23.87
CA LYS A 167 18.85 8.60 24.13
C LYS A 167 18.82 8.98 25.62
N GLY A 168 18.50 8.03 26.51
CA GLY A 168 18.59 8.19 27.96
C GLY A 168 17.58 9.14 28.60
N SER A 169 16.70 9.78 27.82
CA SER A 169 15.65 10.70 28.27
C SER A 169 14.27 10.26 27.79
N GLU A 170 13.20 10.77 28.40
CA GLU A 170 11.81 10.50 27.97
C GLU A 170 11.62 10.91 26.51
N GLN A 171 11.20 9.99 25.66
CA GLN A 171 10.94 10.20 24.23
C GLN A 171 9.45 10.01 23.93
N ARG A 172 8.93 10.79 22.96
CA ARG A 172 7.56 10.66 22.44
C ARG A 172 7.60 10.23 21.00
N TRP A 173 6.83 9.19 20.67
CA TRP A 173 6.79 8.61 19.33
C TRP A 173 5.43 8.80 18.66
N ILE A 174 5.45 9.28 17.42
CA ILE A 174 4.33 9.22 16.50
C ILE A 174 4.68 8.22 15.39
N VAL A 175 3.85 7.20 15.21
CA VAL A 175 4.06 6.18 14.18
C VAL A 175 3.11 6.41 13.01
N ILE A 176 3.63 6.42 11.79
CA ILE A 176 2.89 6.76 10.57
C ILE A 176 3.10 5.64 9.56
N GLY A 177 2.05 5.24 8.85
CA GLY A 177 2.15 4.31 7.74
C GLY A 177 0.97 4.41 6.77
N GLY A 178 1.19 3.98 5.54
CA GLY A 178 0.17 3.85 4.49
C GLY A 178 -0.12 2.38 4.18
N SER A 179 -1.32 2.05 3.68
CA SER A 179 -1.64 0.67 3.27
C SER A 179 -1.44 -0.33 4.43
N TYR A 180 -0.82 -1.49 4.21
CA TYR A 180 -0.44 -2.44 5.26
C TYR A 180 0.39 -1.78 6.38
N ALA A 181 1.33 -0.89 6.05
CA ALA A 181 2.08 -0.15 7.06
C ALA A 181 1.18 0.77 7.92
N GLY A 182 0.08 1.25 7.36
CA GLY A 182 -0.97 1.96 8.10
C GLY A 182 -1.67 1.07 9.11
N ALA A 183 -1.94 -0.19 8.75
CA ALA A 183 -2.47 -1.18 9.69
C ALA A 183 -1.46 -1.47 10.82
N LEU A 184 -0.17 -1.65 10.50
CA LEU A 184 0.90 -1.77 11.49
C LEU A 184 0.97 -0.55 12.43
N ALA A 185 0.87 0.67 11.90
CA ALA A 185 0.88 1.91 12.69
C ALA A 185 -0.31 1.98 13.66
N ALA A 186 -1.50 1.49 13.26
CA ALA A 186 -2.63 1.36 14.18
C ALA A 186 -2.38 0.29 15.25
N TRP A 187 -1.90 -0.89 14.85
CA TRP A 187 -1.70 -2.03 15.75
C TRP A 187 -0.60 -1.79 16.78
N ILE A 188 0.54 -1.18 16.42
CA ILE A 188 1.58 -0.85 17.41
C ILE A 188 1.06 0.12 18.47
N ARG A 189 0.26 1.12 18.08
CA ARG A 189 -0.36 2.05 19.03
C ARG A 189 -1.36 1.35 19.94
N LEU A 190 -2.10 0.38 19.42
CA LEU A 190 -3.05 -0.42 20.20
C LEU A 190 -2.35 -1.37 21.19
N MET A 191 -1.29 -2.05 20.74
CA MET A 191 -0.59 -3.08 21.50
C MET A 191 0.44 -2.52 22.49
N HIS A 192 1.10 -1.43 22.12
CA HIS A 192 2.13 -0.76 22.93
C HIS A 192 1.81 0.72 23.17
N PRO A 193 0.68 1.02 23.85
CA PRO A 193 0.28 2.40 24.09
C PRO A 193 1.24 3.16 25.03
N GLU A 194 2.09 2.45 25.77
CA GLU A 194 3.17 2.98 26.60
C GLU A 194 4.37 3.48 25.79
N LEU A 195 4.57 2.99 24.56
CA LEU A 195 5.68 3.36 23.69
C LEU A 195 5.28 4.43 22.67
N VAL A 196 4.07 4.32 22.11
CA VAL A 196 3.60 5.15 20.98
C VAL A 196 2.56 6.15 21.47
N ALA A 197 2.88 7.45 21.42
CA ALA A 197 1.98 8.51 21.88
C ALA A 197 0.77 8.71 20.94
N GLY A 198 0.93 8.43 19.65
CA GLY A 198 -0.13 8.49 18.65
C GLY A 198 0.29 7.83 17.34
N SER A 199 -0.67 7.52 16.48
CA SER A 199 -0.38 7.01 15.15
C SER A 199 -1.29 7.58 14.06
N VAL A 200 -0.77 7.61 12.85
CA VAL A 200 -1.49 7.98 11.63
C VAL A 200 -1.52 6.76 10.71
N ALA A 201 -2.67 6.08 10.69
CA ALA A 201 -2.92 4.89 9.89
C ALA A 201 -3.61 5.28 8.57
N SER A 202 -2.84 5.78 7.60
CA SER A 202 -3.39 6.28 6.34
C SER A 202 -3.84 5.13 5.44
N SER A 203 -5.14 5.05 5.13
CA SER A 203 -5.71 3.98 4.31
C SER A 203 -5.32 2.58 4.79
N GLY A 204 -5.12 2.40 6.09
CA GLY A 204 -4.71 1.12 6.65
C GLY A 204 -5.89 0.14 6.76
N PRO A 205 -5.88 -1.00 6.06
CA PRO A 205 -6.90 -2.02 6.24
C PRO A 205 -6.64 -2.72 7.58
N VAL A 206 -7.22 -2.19 8.66
CA VAL A 206 -7.05 -2.72 10.02
C VAL A 206 -7.92 -3.94 10.29
N LEU A 207 -8.87 -4.23 9.41
CA LEU A 207 -9.77 -5.39 9.47
C LEU A 207 -9.41 -6.35 8.36
N ALA A 208 -8.92 -7.54 8.73
CA ALA A 208 -8.73 -8.65 7.80
C ALA A 208 -10.08 -9.16 7.29
N GLN A 209 -10.17 -9.46 5.99
CA GLN A 209 -11.37 -9.97 5.35
C GLN A 209 -10.96 -11.14 4.45
N MET A 210 -11.48 -12.35 4.70
CA MET A 210 -11.06 -13.55 3.96
C MET A 210 -11.44 -13.52 2.48
N ASP A 211 -12.52 -12.84 2.15
CA ASP A 211 -13.03 -12.63 0.80
C ASP A 211 -13.22 -11.12 0.62
N PHE A 212 -12.17 -10.45 0.12
CA PHE A 212 -12.09 -8.99 0.08
C PHE A 212 -12.81 -8.39 -1.14
N TYR A 213 -13.93 -8.99 -1.56
CA TYR A 213 -14.72 -8.58 -2.73
C TYR A 213 -15.13 -7.09 -2.74
N GLY A 214 -15.22 -6.46 -1.55
CA GLY A 214 -15.51 -5.04 -1.41
C GLY A 214 -14.49 -4.12 -2.09
N TYR A 215 -13.26 -4.61 -2.31
CA TYR A 215 -12.25 -3.94 -3.10
C TYR A 215 -12.73 -3.70 -4.53
N LEU A 216 -13.03 -4.77 -5.28
CA LEU A 216 -13.50 -4.66 -6.66
C LEU A 216 -14.89 -3.99 -6.78
N GLN A 217 -15.74 -4.06 -5.75
CA GLN A 217 -16.96 -3.26 -5.71
C GLN A 217 -16.66 -1.77 -5.68
N THR A 218 -15.66 -1.34 -4.90
CA THR A 218 -15.22 0.06 -4.85
C THR A 218 -14.64 0.51 -6.20
N VAL A 219 -13.85 -0.36 -6.84
CA VAL A 219 -13.32 -0.10 -8.19
C VAL A 219 -14.47 0.06 -9.20
N ASP A 220 -15.44 -0.86 -9.25
CA ASP A 220 -16.62 -0.74 -10.12
C ASP A 220 -17.40 0.55 -9.85
N GLU A 221 -17.57 0.94 -8.57
CA GLU A 221 -18.24 2.18 -8.19
C GLU A 221 -17.50 3.43 -8.69
N ASP A 222 -16.17 3.49 -8.61
CA ASP A 222 -15.38 4.62 -9.10
C ASP A 222 -15.55 4.81 -10.61
N PHE A 223 -15.54 3.73 -11.40
CA PHE A 223 -15.74 3.79 -12.85
C PHE A 223 -17.21 3.96 -13.26
N LYS A 224 -18.15 3.43 -12.46
CA LYS A 224 -19.57 3.70 -12.62
C LYS A 224 -19.90 5.17 -12.40
N ASN A 225 -19.21 5.83 -11.46
CA ASN A 225 -19.34 7.27 -11.20
C ASN A 225 -18.76 8.11 -12.35
N GLN A 226 -17.73 7.65 -13.07
CA GLN A 226 -17.33 8.26 -14.34
C GLN A 226 -18.44 8.10 -15.40
N GLY A 227 -19.02 6.90 -15.45
CA GLY A 227 -20.16 6.59 -16.30
C GLY A 227 -19.84 6.72 -17.80
N GLY A 228 -20.85 7.14 -18.58
CA GLY A 228 -20.68 7.44 -20.00
C GLY A 228 -20.18 6.26 -20.84
N LEU A 229 -19.39 6.56 -21.87
CA LEU A 229 -18.86 5.58 -22.80
C LEU A 229 -17.88 4.61 -22.12
N CYS A 230 -17.06 5.12 -21.18
CA CYS A 230 -16.05 4.33 -20.47
C CYS A 230 -16.67 3.13 -19.75
N TYR A 231 -17.64 3.40 -18.87
CA TYR A 231 -18.30 2.33 -18.12
C TYR A 231 -19.09 1.37 -19.01
N GLN A 232 -19.67 1.88 -20.11
CA GLN A 232 -20.39 1.05 -21.08
C GLN A 232 -19.45 0.10 -21.83
N GLN A 233 -18.33 0.60 -22.35
CA GLN A 233 -17.34 -0.21 -23.05
C GLN A 233 -16.66 -1.20 -22.11
N MET A 234 -16.37 -0.81 -20.86
CA MET A 234 -15.80 -1.70 -19.85
C MET A 234 -16.70 -2.92 -19.63
N LYS A 235 -18.00 -2.70 -19.35
CA LYS A 235 -18.97 -3.79 -19.15
C LYS A 235 -19.16 -4.67 -20.38
N GLN A 236 -19.24 -4.07 -21.57
CA GLN A 236 -19.44 -4.80 -22.82
C GLN A 236 -18.19 -5.61 -23.19
N GLY A 237 -16.99 -5.05 -22.98
CA GLY A 237 -15.72 -5.71 -23.23
C GLY A 237 -15.50 -6.91 -22.32
N PHE A 238 -15.71 -6.76 -21.00
CA PHE A 238 -15.66 -7.91 -20.09
C PHE A 238 -16.65 -9.01 -20.48
N LYS A 239 -17.89 -8.65 -20.83
CA LYS A 239 -18.89 -9.63 -21.29
C LYS A 239 -18.43 -10.35 -22.56
N LYS A 240 -17.89 -9.61 -23.53
CA LYS A 240 -17.39 -10.17 -24.79
C LYS A 240 -16.18 -11.09 -24.56
N ALA A 241 -15.27 -10.73 -23.66
CA ALA A 241 -14.16 -11.58 -23.24
C ALA A 241 -14.67 -12.91 -22.64
N GLN A 242 -15.63 -12.84 -21.70
CA GLN A 242 -16.26 -14.02 -21.09
C GLN A 242 -16.89 -14.95 -22.13
N ASP A 243 -17.57 -14.39 -23.14
CA ASP A 243 -18.22 -15.16 -24.20
C ASP A 243 -17.19 -15.85 -25.12
N LEU A 244 -16.10 -15.15 -25.47
CA LEU A 244 -15.04 -15.72 -26.32
C LEU A 244 -14.29 -16.86 -25.62
N LEU A 245 -14.07 -16.79 -24.31
CA LEU A 245 -13.40 -17.84 -23.54
C LEU A 245 -14.12 -19.20 -23.60
N GLN A 246 -15.43 -19.22 -23.90
CA GLN A 246 -16.24 -20.45 -23.96
C GLN A 246 -15.90 -21.37 -25.14
N SER A 247 -15.10 -20.90 -26.11
CA SER A 247 -14.76 -21.67 -27.32
C SER A 247 -13.27 -21.63 -27.62
N GLU A 248 -12.76 -22.64 -28.30
CA GLU A 248 -11.36 -22.71 -28.71
C GLU A 248 -10.99 -21.58 -29.69
N GLU A 249 -11.85 -21.30 -30.68
CA GLU A 249 -11.67 -20.19 -31.62
C GLU A 249 -11.69 -18.82 -30.91
N GLY A 250 -12.58 -18.64 -29.94
CA GLY A 250 -12.63 -17.41 -29.15
C GLY A 250 -11.40 -17.24 -28.26
N ARG A 251 -10.89 -18.31 -27.64
CA ARG A 251 -9.60 -18.28 -26.92
C ARG A 251 -8.42 -17.98 -27.82
N ALA A 252 -8.39 -18.50 -29.05
CA ALA A 252 -7.37 -18.15 -30.04
C ALA A 252 -7.46 -16.66 -30.42
N THR A 253 -8.68 -16.13 -30.59
CA THR A 253 -8.93 -14.70 -30.84
C THR A 253 -8.39 -13.84 -29.70
N LEU A 254 -8.68 -14.20 -28.45
CA LEU A 254 -8.17 -13.48 -27.26
C LEU A 254 -6.64 -13.56 -27.18
N SER A 255 -6.06 -14.72 -27.48
CA SER A 255 -4.61 -14.92 -27.46
C SER A 255 -3.90 -14.01 -28.46
N ASP A 256 -4.43 -13.87 -29.67
CA ASP A 256 -3.86 -12.94 -30.66
C ASP A 256 -4.12 -11.47 -30.29
N MET A 257 -5.33 -11.16 -29.79
CA MET A 257 -5.71 -9.79 -29.44
C MET A 257 -4.85 -9.20 -28.32
N PHE A 258 -4.64 -9.96 -27.24
CA PHE A 258 -3.89 -9.52 -26.05
C PHE A 258 -2.44 -10.06 -26.02
N LYS A 259 -1.97 -10.64 -27.14
CA LYS A 259 -0.61 -11.17 -27.30
C LYS A 259 -0.20 -12.13 -26.16
N ILE A 260 -1.17 -12.95 -25.73
CA ILE A 260 -1.01 -13.88 -24.61
C ILE A 260 0.11 -14.87 -24.91
N THR A 261 1.11 -14.93 -24.02
CA THR A 261 2.28 -15.79 -24.17
C THR A 261 2.53 -16.59 -22.88
N PRO A 262 2.44 -17.95 -22.92
CA PRO A 262 2.02 -18.77 -24.06
C PRO A 262 0.51 -18.63 -24.39
N PRO A 263 0.10 -18.77 -25.67
CA PRO A 263 -1.31 -18.65 -26.06
C PRO A 263 -2.14 -19.79 -25.47
N PHE A 264 -3.45 -19.60 -25.29
CA PHE A 264 -4.33 -20.62 -24.71
C PHE A 264 -4.34 -21.96 -25.46
N SER A 265 -4.07 -21.94 -26.78
CA SER A 265 -3.98 -23.16 -27.59
C SER A 265 -2.74 -24.01 -27.29
N ALA A 266 -1.77 -23.47 -26.55
CA ALA A 266 -0.60 -24.22 -26.08
C ALA A 266 -0.88 -25.01 -24.80
N TYR A 267 -2.04 -24.84 -24.17
CA TYR A 267 -2.37 -25.47 -22.89
C TYR A 267 -3.09 -26.79 -23.17
N ASP A 268 -2.74 -27.85 -22.44
CA ASP A 268 -3.46 -29.13 -22.54
C ASP A 268 -4.94 -28.97 -22.12
N GLU A 269 -5.16 -28.16 -21.09
CA GLU A 269 -6.48 -27.74 -20.59
C GLU A 269 -6.38 -26.29 -20.10
N VAL A 270 -7.37 -25.46 -20.42
CA VAL A 270 -7.49 -24.10 -19.87
C VAL A 270 -8.31 -24.18 -18.60
N THR A 271 -7.69 -23.93 -17.46
CA THR A 271 -8.32 -24.03 -16.15
C THR A 271 -9.07 -22.74 -15.77
N PRO A 272 -9.96 -22.79 -14.78
CA PRO A 272 -10.56 -21.58 -14.22
C PRO A 272 -9.52 -20.58 -13.71
N TYR A 273 -8.38 -21.04 -13.19
CA TYR A 273 -7.32 -20.17 -12.70
C TYR A 273 -6.59 -19.43 -13.82
N ASP A 274 -6.44 -20.05 -15.00
CA ASP A 274 -5.87 -19.37 -16.17
C ASP A 274 -6.83 -18.27 -16.67
N ILE A 275 -8.13 -18.54 -16.58
CA ILE A 275 -9.17 -17.56 -16.90
C ILE A 275 -9.15 -16.40 -15.90
N ASP A 276 -9.05 -16.69 -14.60
CA ASP A 276 -8.97 -15.66 -13.55
C ASP A 276 -7.69 -14.82 -13.72
N THR A 277 -6.56 -15.45 -14.04
CA THR A 277 -5.29 -14.77 -14.35
C THR A 277 -5.44 -13.87 -15.57
N PHE A 278 -6.14 -14.30 -16.62
CA PHE A 278 -6.45 -13.42 -17.75
C PHE A 278 -7.28 -12.21 -17.34
N PHE A 279 -8.33 -12.41 -16.54
CA PHE A 279 -9.17 -11.30 -16.09
C PHE A 279 -8.41 -10.33 -15.18
N SER A 280 -7.47 -10.79 -14.35
CA SER A 280 -6.67 -9.89 -13.52
C SER A 280 -5.86 -8.90 -14.35
N TYR A 281 -5.36 -9.28 -15.54
CA TYR A 281 -4.73 -8.33 -16.45
C TYR A 281 -5.69 -7.28 -17.00
N LEU A 282 -6.95 -7.66 -17.26
CA LEU A 282 -7.96 -6.73 -17.76
C LEU A 282 -8.48 -5.79 -16.67
N THR A 283 -8.53 -6.24 -15.41
CA THR A 283 -9.00 -5.42 -14.28
C THR A 283 -7.89 -4.53 -13.71
N TYR A 284 -6.63 -4.97 -13.78
CA TYR A 284 -5.49 -4.27 -13.16
C TYR A 284 -5.38 -2.77 -13.48
N PRO A 285 -5.54 -2.29 -14.73
CA PRO A 285 -5.46 -0.84 -15.00
C PRO A 285 -6.53 -0.03 -14.24
N PHE A 286 -7.73 -0.59 -14.08
CA PHE A 286 -8.83 0.04 -13.34
C PHE A 286 -8.54 0.01 -11.83
N GLU A 287 -8.06 -1.11 -11.32
CA GLU A 287 -7.66 -1.25 -9.92
C GLU A 287 -6.56 -0.26 -9.55
N ALA A 288 -5.47 -0.21 -10.33
CA ALA A 288 -4.36 0.70 -10.11
C ALA A 288 -4.81 2.16 -10.16
N SER A 289 -5.65 2.52 -11.13
CA SER A 289 -6.21 3.87 -11.25
C SER A 289 -7.11 4.25 -10.07
N ALA A 290 -7.99 3.36 -9.61
CA ALA A 290 -8.85 3.62 -8.46
C ALA A 290 -8.07 3.71 -7.14
N GLN A 291 -7.11 2.80 -6.95
CA GLN A 291 -6.32 2.68 -5.72
C GLN A 291 -5.30 3.81 -5.58
N TYR A 292 -4.48 4.04 -6.61
CA TYR A 292 -3.37 4.99 -6.56
C TYR A 292 -3.71 6.37 -7.12
N ASN A 293 -4.85 6.49 -7.83
CA ASN A 293 -5.22 7.72 -8.54
C ASN A 293 -4.11 8.16 -9.52
N ASP A 294 -3.45 7.20 -10.14
CA ASP A 294 -2.40 7.40 -11.15
C ASP A 294 -2.49 6.35 -12.29
N PRO A 295 -3.01 6.72 -13.48
CA PRO A 295 -3.71 7.98 -13.71
C PRO A 295 -5.02 8.04 -12.92
N PRO A 296 -5.61 9.23 -12.67
CA PRO A 296 -6.94 9.33 -12.10
C PRO A 296 -7.99 8.60 -12.96
N PRO A 297 -9.09 8.05 -12.38
CA PRO A 297 -10.10 7.29 -13.13
C PRO A 297 -10.68 8.03 -14.34
N ALA A 298 -10.83 9.35 -14.25
CA ALA A 298 -11.29 10.18 -15.38
C ALA A 298 -10.31 10.14 -16.56
N THR A 299 -9.00 10.23 -16.29
CA THR A 299 -7.95 10.19 -17.31
C THR A 299 -7.83 8.77 -17.90
N LEU A 300 -7.87 7.72 -17.07
CA LEU A 300 -7.92 6.35 -17.58
C LEU A 300 -9.12 6.15 -18.53
N CYS A 301 -10.28 6.71 -18.18
CA CYS A 301 -11.46 6.65 -19.04
C CYS A 301 -11.30 7.38 -20.38
N GLU A 302 -10.57 8.50 -20.41
CA GLU A 302 -10.23 9.19 -21.66
C GLU A 302 -9.36 8.30 -22.56
N ASP A 303 -8.32 7.68 -22.00
CA ASP A 303 -7.41 6.78 -22.71
C ASP A 303 -8.13 5.50 -23.19
N PHE A 304 -8.97 4.91 -22.33
CA PHE A 304 -9.76 3.73 -22.64
C PHE A 304 -10.79 3.97 -23.75
N THR A 305 -11.30 5.20 -23.86
CA THR A 305 -12.33 5.57 -24.85
C THR A 305 -11.80 6.38 -26.03
N VAL A 306 -10.47 6.46 -26.20
CA VAL A 306 -9.81 7.30 -27.20
C VAL A 306 -10.29 7.07 -28.64
N ASN A 307 -10.73 5.85 -28.95
CA ASN A 307 -11.20 5.45 -30.28
C ASN A 307 -12.71 5.70 -30.50
N GLY A 308 -13.42 6.22 -29.51
CA GLY A 308 -14.82 6.64 -29.60
C GLY A 308 -15.84 5.50 -29.55
N ALA A 309 -17.12 5.88 -29.66
CA ALA A 309 -18.26 5.00 -29.34
C ALA A 309 -18.49 3.83 -30.31
N ALA A 310 -17.99 3.94 -31.55
CA ALA A 310 -18.10 2.87 -32.54
C ALA A 310 -16.98 1.84 -32.44
N TYR A 311 -15.97 2.08 -31.58
CA TYR A 311 -14.88 1.15 -31.39
C TYR A 311 -15.33 -0.11 -30.65
N ASP A 312 -14.71 -1.23 -30.98
CA ASP A 312 -15.05 -2.51 -30.36
C ASP A 312 -14.74 -2.46 -28.85
N PRO A 313 -15.72 -2.73 -27.97
CA PRO A 313 -15.51 -2.62 -26.53
C PRO A 313 -14.42 -3.52 -25.96
N LEU A 314 -14.13 -4.65 -26.60
CA LEU A 314 -13.06 -5.53 -26.15
C LEU A 314 -11.70 -5.02 -26.63
N LEU A 315 -11.60 -4.54 -27.88
CA LEU A 315 -10.37 -3.89 -28.36
C LEU A 315 -10.02 -2.63 -27.57
N ALA A 316 -10.99 -1.96 -26.94
CA ALA A 316 -10.70 -0.82 -26.07
C ALA A 316 -9.72 -1.17 -24.93
N PHE A 317 -9.72 -2.42 -24.43
CA PHE A 317 -8.77 -2.84 -23.39
C PHE A 317 -7.32 -2.81 -23.86
N THR A 318 -7.05 -3.00 -25.15
CA THR A 318 -5.68 -2.97 -25.68
C THR A 318 -5.08 -1.55 -25.69
N THR A 319 -5.83 -0.51 -25.32
CA THR A 319 -5.28 0.85 -25.17
C THR A 319 -4.69 1.11 -23.78
N ILE A 320 -5.02 0.27 -22.79
CA ILE A 320 -4.62 0.45 -21.39
C ILE A 320 -3.99 -0.79 -20.74
N VAL A 321 -4.12 -1.96 -21.36
CA VAL A 321 -3.50 -3.22 -20.92
C VAL A 321 -2.15 -3.40 -21.62
N ASP A 322 -1.15 -3.93 -20.90
CA ASP A 322 0.17 -4.26 -21.45
C ASP A 322 0.06 -5.43 -22.46
N ASP A 323 0.84 -5.37 -23.53
CA ASP A 323 0.92 -6.39 -24.58
C ASP A 323 1.70 -7.66 -24.13
N ASN A 324 2.23 -7.71 -22.90
CA ASN A 324 3.01 -8.85 -22.38
C ASN A 324 2.22 -9.68 -21.36
N MET A 325 1.11 -10.26 -21.81
CA MET A 325 0.21 -10.99 -20.93
C MET A 325 0.60 -12.47 -20.79
N ASN A 326 0.69 -12.98 -19.55
CA ASN A 326 0.85 -14.41 -19.28
C ASN A 326 -0.32 -14.94 -18.46
N ALA A 327 -1.27 -15.62 -19.12
CA ALA A 327 -2.43 -16.20 -18.46
C ALA A 327 -2.17 -17.57 -17.80
N ASN A 328 -0.94 -18.10 -17.85
CA ASN A 328 -0.64 -19.41 -17.31
C ASN A 328 -0.47 -19.34 -15.78
N PHE A 329 -1.52 -19.74 -15.06
CA PHE A 329 -1.53 -19.69 -13.60
C PHE A 329 -0.42 -20.56 -12.98
N THR A 330 -0.16 -21.73 -13.56
CA THR A 330 0.87 -22.64 -13.05
C THR A 330 2.25 -21.99 -13.13
N GLN A 331 2.54 -21.29 -14.22
CA GLN A 331 3.78 -20.55 -14.36
C GLN A 331 3.87 -19.40 -13.33
N SER A 332 2.78 -18.66 -13.10
CA SER A 332 2.76 -17.62 -12.05
C SER A 332 3.07 -18.20 -10.66
N VAL A 333 2.57 -19.40 -10.36
CA VAL A 333 2.89 -20.10 -9.09
C VAL A 333 4.35 -20.53 -9.04
N GLU A 334 4.92 -21.02 -10.14
CA GLU A 334 6.33 -21.39 -10.24
C GLU A 334 7.26 -20.18 -10.06
N GLU A 335 6.92 -19.03 -10.61
CA GLU A 335 7.65 -17.77 -10.43
C GLU A 335 7.66 -17.33 -8.96
N LEU A 336 6.56 -17.54 -8.25
CA LEU A 336 6.47 -17.29 -6.80
C LEU A 336 7.14 -18.38 -5.95
N ALA A 337 7.58 -19.51 -6.51
CA ALA A 337 8.17 -20.62 -5.76
C ALA A 337 9.62 -20.37 -5.32
N GLY A 338 10.30 -19.39 -5.92
CA GLY A 338 11.68 -19.03 -5.59
C GLY A 338 11.84 -18.60 -4.12
N VAL A 339 12.72 -19.27 -3.38
CA VAL A 339 12.89 -19.02 -1.93
C VAL A 339 14.10 -18.14 -1.60
N GLU A 340 15.01 -17.93 -2.54
CA GLU A 340 16.25 -17.17 -2.28
C GLU A 340 15.98 -15.67 -2.21
N PHE A 341 16.66 -14.96 -1.30
CA PHE A 341 16.64 -13.49 -1.24
C PHE A 341 17.45 -12.88 -2.41
N LYS A 342 16.99 -13.06 -3.64
CA LYS A 342 17.60 -12.54 -4.87
C LYS A 342 16.57 -11.78 -5.69
N GLY A 343 16.96 -10.59 -6.16
CA GLY A 343 16.03 -9.69 -6.86
C GLY A 343 14.97 -9.15 -5.91
N ASP A 344 13.86 -8.67 -6.49
CA ASP A 344 12.68 -8.30 -5.72
C ASP A 344 11.82 -9.54 -5.46
N ILE A 345 11.78 -9.98 -4.19
CA ILE A 345 10.95 -11.10 -3.75
C ILE A 345 9.68 -10.64 -3.03
N SER A 346 9.41 -9.33 -3.00
CA SER A 346 8.35 -8.74 -2.18
C SER A 346 6.97 -9.33 -2.51
N MET A 347 6.73 -9.71 -3.77
CA MET A 347 5.48 -10.37 -4.17
C MET A 347 5.28 -11.72 -3.46
N ARG A 348 6.30 -12.59 -3.37
CA ARG A 348 6.19 -13.87 -2.65
C ARG A 348 5.91 -13.64 -1.16
N LEU A 349 6.65 -12.72 -0.56
CA LEU A 349 6.52 -12.39 0.87
C LEU A 349 5.13 -11.84 1.18
N TRP A 350 4.67 -10.88 0.36
CA TRP A 350 3.35 -10.29 0.50
C TRP A 350 2.25 -11.32 0.28
N PHE A 351 2.38 -12.16 -0.75
CA PHE A 351 1.45 -13.24 -1.02
C PHE A 351 1.32 -14.22 0.16
N TYR A 352 2.45 -14.56 0.82
CA TYR A 352 2.42 -15.35 2.05
C TYR A 352 1.62 -14.67 3.17
N GLN A 353 1.84 -13.38 3.42
CA GLN A 353 1.09 -12.64 4.45
C GLN A 353 -0.40 -12.53 4.11
N THR A 354 -0.73 -12.26 2.85
CA THR A 354 -2.11 -12.24 2.35
C THR A 354 -2.79 -13.59 2.58
N CYS A 355 -2.10 -14.70 2.31
CA CYS A 355 -2.63 -16.05 2.50
C CYS A 355 -2.76 -16.48 3.96
N THR A 356 -1.94 -15.94 4.87
CA THR A 356 -1.86 -16.42 6.26
C THR A 356 -2.52 -15.51 7.28
N GLU A 357 -2.63 -14.21 6.99
CA GLU A 357 -3.09 -13.20 7.96
C GLU A 357 -4.29 -12.38 7.47
N PHE A 358 -4.33 -11.99 6.19
CA PHE A 358 -5.17 -10.86 5.79
C PHE A 358 -6.34 -11.19 4.87
N GLY A 359 -6.17 -12.11 3.93
CA GLY A 359 -7.15 -12.39 2.88
C GLY A 359 -7.34 -11.24 1.87
N TYR A 360 -6.38 -10.31 1.78
CA TYR A 360 -6.37 -9.20 0.83
C TYR A 360 -6.09 -9.64 -0.62
N PHE A 361 -6.85 -10.61 -1.12
CA PHE A 361 -6.86 -10.99 -2.52
C PHE A 361 -7.60 -9.89 -3.29
N GLN A 362 -6.87 -9.20 -4.16
CA GLN A 362 -7.36 -8.09 -4.99
C GLN A 362 -7.67 -8.59 -6.38
#